data_AF-A0A917A828-F1
#
_entry.id   AF-A0A917A828-F1
#
_cell.length_a   1.000
_cell.length_b   1.000
_cell.length_c   1.000
_cell.angle_alpha   90.00
_cell.angle_beta   90.00
_cell.angle_gamma   90.00
#
_symmetry.space_group_name_H-M   'P 1'
#
loop_
_entity.id
_entity.type
_entity.pdbx_description
1 polymer ?
#
loop_
_entity_poly.entity_id
_entity_poly.type
_entity_poly.pdbx_seq_one_letter_code
_entity_poly.pdbx_strand_id
1 'polypeptide(L)'
;MLQIGHHNWQDEAEIPENIDWIYLQPQEILSFLEAENKKLEARYQKEKAKFPKKEGVKRGKIQIDGIILPASSYSQDLLLLESIIEPYRVFFPEDLETTDPVLQTFLARIFAQAADFSDKASLLQTFSKIFFKGQFGQKIAISDFAINPDAQNYFHHYEGNAYLVLDGEYGEDYKAIGSYVYGVPYYKEAQIELWQEFIKDPTCEVKIRVSHIPEGALASIIAEWEFKGEELELPNVIDLDKNGTLFVTIFVKGQGRLQLGSLHYRRGRGGFGQFSLGGQRFFDSQRQEFSYFFHPGDFKPPLCVYFSGWRTAEGFEGYGMMRKLGAPMLLICDSRITGGSFYLGTKEFENKISDVIQMYLEYLGFNNKQLIMSGMSMGTFGAVYHGANLDPHAFILAKPVFSLGRVAELEKTLRPGGFPASLDILLHLEGGMEDAAARRLDKRFWDVCVNGRYQGTKFFIAYMKDDDYDKTAFRELVEGLSNREVQIVGRGWTGRHMDGSSFTVPWFLNQYQKVLETDFGRGEQL
;
A
#
# COMPACT_ATOMS: atom_id res chain seq x y z
N MET A 1 1.90 22.43 11.19
CA MET A 1 3.27 21.91 11.37
C MET A 1 3.84 22.43 12.68
N LEU A 2 4.58 21.59 13.42
CA LEU A 2 5.27 21.98 14.65
C LEU A 2 6.78 21.87 14.44
N GLN A 3 7.51 22.96 14.57
CA GLN A 3 8.97 22.95 14.60
C GLN A 3 9.45 23.07 16.05
N ILE A 4 10.37 22.20 16.47
CA ILE A 4 10.97 22.25 17.82
C ILE A 4 12.49 22.35 17.69
N GLY A 5 13.06 23.53 17.91
CA GLY A 5 14.50 23.76 17.71
C GLY A 5 14.96 25.10 18.26
N HIS A 6 16.23 25.43 18.01
CA HIS A 6 16.84 26.66 18.53
C HIS A 6 16.59 27.91 17.67
N HIS A 7 16.32 27.71 16.37
CA HIS A 7 16.04 28.75 15.39
C HIS A 7 14.72 28.47 14.67
N ASN A 8 13.92 29.50 14.44
CA ASN A 8 12.64 29.37 13.75
C ASN A 8 12.86 29.44 12.23
N TRP A 9 12.46 28.40 11.50
CA TRP A 9 12.66 28.39 10.04
C TRP A 9 11.83 29.45 9.31
N GLN A 10 10.77 29.97 9.92
CA GLN A 10 10.01 31.09 9.37
C GLN A 10 10.87 32.38 9.22
N ASP A 11 12.00 32.47 9.92
CA ASP A 11 12.95 33.57 9.79
C ASP A 11 13.93 33.37 8.61
N GLU A 12 13.97 32.16 8.04
CA GLU A 12 14.94 31.74 7.00
C GLU A 12 14.28 31.38 5.66
N ALA A 13 13.01 30.96 5.68
CA ALA A 13 12.26 30.53 4.51
C ALA A 13 10.79 30.93 4.60
N GLU A 14 10.17 31.15 3.45
CA GLU A 14 8.73 31.43 3.36
C GLU A 14 7.92 30.16 3.71
N ILE A 15 7.00 30.30 4.66
CA ILE A 15 6.07 29.23 5.01
C ILE A 15 4.90 29.25 4.00
N PRO A 16 4.62 28.14 3.30
CA PRO A 16 3.45 28.04 2.43
C PRO A 16 2.14 28.41 3.15
N GLU A 17 1.26 29.16 2.47
CA GLU A 17 0.03 29.73 3.08
C GLU A 17 -0.91 28.69 3.70
N ASN A 18 -0.87 27.43 3.22
CA ASN A 18 -1.69 26.34 3.71
C ASN A 18 -1.08 25.60 4.92
N ILE A 19 0.07 26.06 5.45
CA ILE A 19 0.72 25.49 6.62
C ILE A 19 0.51 26.42 7.83
N ASP A 20 -0.29 25.96 8.79
CA ASP A 20 -0.30 26.55 10.13
C ASP A 20 1.02 26.23 10.83
N TRP A 21 1.90 27.22 10.99
CA TRP A 21 3.23 27.06 11.58
C TRP A 21 3.27 27.36 13.06
N ILE A 22 3.81 26.42 13.84
CA ILE A 22 4.06 26.58 15.27
C ILE A 22 5.54 26.33 15.51
N TYR A 23 6.21 27.27 16.18
CA TYR A 23 7.60 27.14 16.60
C TYR A 23 7.69 27.06 18.12
N LEU A 24 8.51 26.14 18.62
CA LEU A 24 8.84 25.99 20.03
C LEU A 24 10.36 25.84 20.20
N GLN A 25 10.88 26.43 21.27
CA GLN A 25 12.17 26.02 21.83
C GLN A 25 12.02 24.65 22.52
N PRO A 26 13.08 23.82 22.61
CA PRO A 26 13.00 22.48 23.22
C PRO A 26 12.40 22.46 24.64
N GLN A 27 12.66 23.48 25.46
CA GLN A 27 12.13 23.59 26.82
C GLN A 27 10.64 23.97 26.91
N GLU A 28 9.98 24.29 25.79
CA GLU A 28 8.59 24.75 25.76
C GLU A 28 7.59 23.63 25.44
N ILE A 29 8.06 22.40 25.22
CA ILE A 29 7.20 21.26 24.86
C ILE A 29 6.12 21.03 25.92
N LEU A 30 6.51 20.95 27.20
CA LEU A 30 5.55 20.68 28.28
C LEU A 30 4.50 21.80 28.41
N SER A 31 4.94 23.06 28.42
CA SER A 31 4.03 24.21 28.57
C SER A 31 3.08 24.34 27.37
N PHE A 32 3.56 24.03 26.16
CA PHE A 32 2.72 23.95 24.96
C PHE A 32 1.63 22.88 25.11
N LEU A 33 2.00 21.66 25.51
CA LEU A 33 1.05 20.56 25.70
C LEU A 33 0.01 20.88 26.77
N GLU A 34 0.41 21.49 27.89
CA GLU A 34 -0.50 21.92 28.95
C GLU A 34 -1.48 23.00 28.44
N ALA A 35 -0.97 23.98 27.69
CA ALA A 35 -1.79 25.06 27.13
C ALA A 35 -2.82 24.52 26.12
N GLU A 36 -2.41 23.65 25.19
CA GLU A 36 -3.32 23.03 24.22
C GLU A 36 -4.34 22.11 24.91
N ASN A 37 -3.93 21.35 25.91
CA ASN A 37 -4.84 20.53 26.69
C ASN A 37 -5.88 21.37 27.42
N LYS A 38 -5.50 22.51 28.00
CA LYS A 38 -6.43 23.45 28.65
C LYS A 38 -7.42 24.04 27.65
N LYS A 39 -6.97 24.38 26.43
CA LYS A 39 -7.85 24.85 25.35
C LYS A 39 -8.87 23.77 24.95
N LEU A 40 -8.43 22.52 24.80
CA LEU A 40 -9.30 21.39 24.46
C LEU A 40 -10.31 21.10 25.56
N GLU A 41 -9.89 21.16 26.83
CA GLU A 41 -10.79 20.98 27.97
C GLU A 41 -11.85 22.09 28.04
N ALA A 42 -11.45 23.35 27.86
CA ALA A 42 -12.40 24.46 27.82
C ALA A 42 -13.40 24.33 26.66
N ARG A 43 -12.97 23.86 25.48
CA ARG A 43 -13.86 23.59 24.33
C ARG A 43 -14.82 22.44 24.64
N TYR A 44 -14.32 21.36 25.23
CA TYR A 44 -15.12 20.20 25.62
C TYR A 44 -16.22 20.58 26.62
N GLN A 45 -15.88 21.33 27.67
CA GLN A 45 -16.86 21.81 28.66
C GLN A 45 -17.91 22.74 28.04
N LYS A 46 -17.49 23.64 27.13
CA LYS A 46 -18.43 24.51 26.38
C LYS A 46 -19.39 23.70 25.50
N GLU A 47 -18.90 22.68 24.79
CA GLU A 47 -19.75 21.85 23.93
C GLU A 47 -20.74 21.02 24.78
N LYS A 48 -20.27 20.45 25.89
CA LYS A 48 -21.12 19.72 26.84
C LYS A 48 -22.21 20.61 27.45
N ALA A 49 -21.86 21.85 27.81
CA ALA A 49 -22.84 22.82 28.32
C ALA A 49 -23.84 23.26 27.24
N LYS A 50 -23.42 23.38 25.98
CA LYS A 50 -24.29 23.73 24.85
C LYS A 50 -25.25 22.59 24.47
N PHE A 51 -24.83 21.35 24.66
CA PHE A 51 -25.60 20.16 24.30
C PHE A 51 -25.69 19.14 25.45
N PRO A 52 -26.39 19.46 26.56
CA PRO A 52 -26.39 18.64 27.77
C PRO A 52 -27.07 17.27 27.60
N LYS A 53 -27.88 17.09 26.56
CA LYS A 53 -28.54 15.80 26.22
C LYS A 53 -27.78 14.99 25.16
N LYS A 54 -26.66 15.49 24.62
CA LYS A 54 -25.89 14.77 23.60
C LYS A 54 -25.00 13.75 24.31
N GLU A 55 -25.40 12.49 24.27
CA GLU A 55 -24.54 11.38 24.71
C GLU A 55 -23.32 11.28 23.78
N GLY A 56 -22.16 10.95 24.35
CA GLY A 56 -20.95 10.69 23.57
C GLY A 56 -20.20 11.92 23.05
N VAL A 57 -20.38 13.12 23.62
CA VAL A 57 -19.44 14.24 23.37
C VAL A 57 -18.04 13.78 23.79
N LYS A 58 -17.11 13.71 22.85
CA LYS A 58 -15.71 13.35 23.09
C LYS A 58 -14.86 14.61 23.10
N ARG A 59 -13.90 14.67 24.02
CA ARG A 59 -12.88 15.71 24.00
C ARG A 59 -12.05 15.56 22.71
N GLY A 60 -11.78 16.69 22.05
CA GLY A 60 -10.87 16.72 20.91
C GLY A 60 -9.46 16.29 21.31
N LYS A 61 -8.63 15.95 20.33
CA LYS A 61 -7.21 15.67 20.52
C LYS A 61 -6.38 16.80 19.93
N ILE A 62 -5.15 16.97 20.43
CA ILE A 62 -4.17 17.85 19.79
C ILE A 62 -3.92 17.26 18.39
N GLN A 63 -3.97 18.11 17.37
CA GLN A 63 -3.75 17.71 15.98
C GLN A 63 -2.47 18.37 15.47
N ILE A 64 -1.48 17.54 15.14
CA ILE A 64 -0.23 17.97 14.52
C ILE A 64 -0.03 17.09 13.30
N ASP A 65 0.06 17.70 12.13
CA ASP A 65 0.25 16.95 10.90
C ASP A 65 1.69 16.47 10.70
N GLY A 66 2.67 17.26 11.15
CA GLY A 66 4.07 16.89 11.14
C GLY A 66 4.90 17.71 12.14
N ILE A 67 6.00 17.11 12.61
CA ILE A 67 6.95 17.69 13.54
C ILE A 67 8.33 17.76 12.88
N ILE A 68 9.02 18.90 12.99
CA ILE A 68 10.39 19.08 12.49
C ILE A 68 11.32 19.23 13.69
N LEU A 69 12.36 18.39 13.74
CA LEU A 69 13.36 18.34 14.81
C LEU A 69 14.76 18.62 14.24
N PRO A 70 15.17 19.90 14.11
CA PRO A 70 16.47 20.26 13.53
C PRO A 70 17.64 20.21 14.53
N ALA A 71 17.40 20.03 15.83
CA ALA A 71 18.47 20.05 16.84
C ALA A 71 19.03 18.63 17.10
N SER A 72 20.25 18.56 17.60
CA SER A 72 20.92 17.29 17.93
C SER A 72 20.64 16.77 19.34
N SER A 73 19.89 17.50 20.17
CA SER A 73 19.52 17.07 21.52
C SER A 73 18.22 17.71 22.01
N TYR A 74 17.48 16.98 22.86
CA TYR A 74 16.20 17.42 23.42
C TYR A 74 16.06 17.00 24.89
N SER A 75 15.18 17.69 25.64
CA SER A 75 14.82 17.26 27.00
C SER A 75 13.95 16.00 26.97
N GLN A 76 13.76 15.37 28.13
CA GLN A 76 12.84 14.25 28.30
C GLN A 76 11.40 14.56 27.88
N ASP A 77 11.01 15.84 27.84
CA ASP A 77 9.67 16.27 27.43
C ASP A 77 9.36 15.89 25.97
N LEU A 78 10.39 15.66 25.13
CA LEU A 78 10.19 15.18 23.75
C LEU A 78 9.36 13.88 23.72
N LEU A 79 9.55 12.98 24.68
CA LEU A 79 8.84 11.71 24.76
C LEU A 79 7.33 11.89 25.00
N LEU A 80 6.89 13.05 25.51
CA LEU A 80 5.47 13.34 25.70
C LEU A 80 4.72 13.43 24.36
N LEU A 81 5.44 13.74 23.27
CA LEU A 81 4.86 13.88 21.94
C LEU A 81 4.43 12.55 21.32
N GLU A 82 4.95 11.41 21.82
CA GLU A 82 4.57 10.05 21.36
C GLU A 82 3.04 9.83 21.42
N SER A 83 2.36 10.52 22.33
CA SER A 83 0.92 10.39 22.54
C SER A 83 0.05 11.21 21.57
N ILE A 84 0.64 12.14 20.81
CA ILE A 84 -0.10 13.09 19.96
C ILE A 84 0.34 13.09 18.50
N ILE A 85 1.40 12.37 18.15
CA ILE A 85 1.89 12.24 16.77
C ILE A 85 1.79 10.78 16.31
N GLU A 86 1.36 10.57 15.07
CA GLU A 86 1.41 9.23 14.48
C GLU A 86 2.82 8.93 13.97
N PRO A 87 3.19 7.64 13.84
CA PRO A 87 4.45 7.25 13.20
C PRO A 87 4.64 7.90 11.81
N TYR A 88 5.89 8.11 11.42
CA TYR A 88 6.30 8.71 10.14
C TYR A 88 5.93 10.20 9.94
N ARG A 89 5.48 10.90 10.99
CA ARG A 89 5.16 12.33 10.93
C ARG A 89 6.20 13.22 11.60
N VAL A 90 7.35 12.68 11.98
CA VAL A 90 8.47 13.44 12.53
C VAL A 90 9.60 13.43 11.51
N PHE A 91 10.20 14.59 11.28
CA PHE A 91 11.26 14.81 10.31
C PHE A 91 12.50 15.34 11.00
N PHE A 92 13.67 14.81 10.65
CA PHE A 92 14.97 15.19 11.21
C PHE A 92 16.03 15.27 10.09
N PRO A 93 17.15 15.97 10.30
CA PRO A 93 18.20 16.10 9.28
C PRO A 93 18.79 14.74 8.92
N GLU A 94 18.96 14.46 7.62
CA GLU A 94 19.58 13.21 7.16
C GLU A 94 21.05 13.05 7.58
N ASP A 95 21.73 14.17 7.81
CA ASP A 95 23.10 14.28 8.31
C ASP A 95 23.18 14.40 9.84
N LEU A 96 22.09 14.09 10.55
CA LEU A 96 22.03 14.18 12.00
C LEU A 96 23.02 13.22 12.68
N GLU A 97 24.06 13.78 13.28
CA GLU A 97 24.89 13.09 14.26
C GLU A 97 24.44 13.43 15.68
N THR A 98 23.94 12.43 16.41
CA THR A 98 23.51 12.60 17.81
C THR A 98 23.88 11.41 18.69
N THR A 99 24.30 11.70 19.91
CA THR A 99 24.47 10.74 21.01
C THR A 99 23.40 10.90 22.09
N ASP A 100 22.40 11.76 21.87
CA ASP A 100 21.30 11.98 22.82
C ASP A 100 20.36 10.76 22.85
N PRO A 101 20.32 10.01 23.96
CA PRO A 101 19.49 8.81 24.06
C PRO A 101 17.99 9.14 24.00
N VAL A 102 17.57 10.36 24.39
CA VAL A 102 16.16 10.76 24.33
C VAL A 102 15.72 10.92 22.88
N LEU A 103 16.47 11.67 22.09
CA LEU A 103 16.21 11.86 20.67
C LEU A 103 16.25 10.52 19.92
N GLN A 104 17.30 9.71 20.11
CA GLN A 104 17.41 8.40 19.46
C GLN A 104 16.21 7.48 19.78
N THR A 105 15.80 7.43 21.05
CA THR A 105 14.64 6.64 21.48
C THR A 105 13.35 7.14 20.84
N PHE A 106 13.14 8.46 20.83
CA PHE A 106 11.95 9.06 20.23
C PHE A 106 11.87 8.76 18.73
N LEU A 107 12.93 9.07 17.97
CA LEU A 107 12.97 8.87 16.52
C LEU A 107 12.71 7.40 16.14
N ALA A 108 13.29 6.45 16.87
CA ALA A 108 13.06 5.03 16.65
C ALA A 108 11.60 4.62 16.91
N ARG A 109 11.00 5.11 18.01
CA ARG A 109 9.63 4.73 18.40
C ARG A 109 8.54 5.25 17.47
N ILE A 110 8.72 6.46 16.94
CA ILE A 110 7.75 7.07 16.02
C ILE A 110 8.14 6.91 14.55
N PHE A 111 9.16 6.11 14.23
CA PHE A 111 9.65 5.91 12.86
C PHE A 111 9.85 7.25 12.14
N ALA A 112 10.67 8.11 12.71
CA ALA A 112 10.96 9.41 12.13
C ALA A 112 11.58 9.25 10.74
N GLN A 113 11.34 10.23 9.88
CA GLN A 113 11.86 10.27 8.52
C GLN A 113 13.02 11.25 8.44
N ALA A 114 14.16 10.78 7.96
CA ALA A 114 15.27 11.65 7.58
C ALA A 114 14.86 12.51 6.37
N ALA A 115 15.35 13.74 6.32
CA ALA A 115 15.14 14.65 5.20
C ALA A 115 16.32 15.63 5.06
N ASP A 116 16.57 16.06 3.82
CA ASP A 116 17.53 17.12 3.52
C ASP A 116 16.99 18.48 3.99
N PHE A 117 17.68 19.08 4.97
CA PHE A 117 17.31 20.38 5.56
C PHE A 117 18.12 21.55 4.96
N SER A 118 18.94 21.30 3.93
CA SER A 118 19.76 22.32 3.27
C SER A 118 18.91 23.34 2.49
N ASP A 119 17.88 22.86 1.77
CA ASP A 119 16.88 23.68 1.09
C ASP A 119 15.52 23.63 1.81
N LYS A 120 15.42 24.44 2.87
CA LYS A 120 14.20 24.57 3.69
C LYS A 120 13.00 25.00 2.86
N ALA A 121 13.19 25.85 1.85
CA ALA A 121 12.08 26.36 1.04
C ALA A 121 11.46 25.23 0.21
N SER A 122 12.28 24.44 -0.49
CA SER A 122 11.83 23.27 -1.25
C SER A 122 11.18 22.20 -0.35
N LEU A 123 11.78 21.94 0.83
CA LEU A 123 11.22 20.99 1.78
C LEU A 123 9.85 21.43 2.32
N LEU A 124 9.68 22.72 2.64
CA LEU A 124 8.41 23.26 3.10
C LEU A 124 7.33 23.21 2.00
N GLN A 125 7.71 23.48 0.75
CA GLN A 125 6.80 23.28 -0.39
C GLN A 125 6.39 21.82 -0.53
N THR A 126 7.30 20.87 -0.33
CA THR A 126 6.97 19.44 -0.28
C THR A 126 6.00 19.17 0.87
N PHE A 127 6.32 19.60 2.08
CA PHE A 127 5.47 19.44 3.27
C PHE A 127 4.06 20.00 3.11
N SER A 128 3.89 21.07 2.33
CA SER A 128 2.57 21.62 2.01
C SER A 128 1.64 20.65 1.25
N LYS A 129 2.21 19.61 0.63
CA LYS A 129 1.52 18.67 -0.27
C LYS A 129 1.44 17.23 0.22
N ILE A 130 2.17 16.84 1.28
CA ILE A 130 2.29 15.41 1.67
C ILE A 130 1.36 14.98 2.82
N PHE A 131 0.74 15.89 3.56
CA PHE A 131 -0.07 15.55 4.74
C PHE A 131 -1.55 15.29 4.44
N PHE A 132 -1.93 15.13 3.17
CA PHE A 132 -3.32 14.83 2.80
C PHE A 132 -3.82 13.53 3.46
N LYS A 133 -5.09 13.57 3.83
CA LYS A 133 -5.80 12.42 4.42
C LYS A 133 -6.13 11.38 3.35
N GLY A 134 -6.10 10.11 3.76
CA GLY A 134 -6.38 8.98 2.87
C GLY A 134 -5.23 8.70 1.91
N GLN A 135 -5.53 7.97 0.86
CA GLN A 135 -4.60 7.51 -0.16
C GLN A 135 -5.31 7.50 -1.51
N PHE A 136 -4.54 7.56 -2.60
CA PHE A 136 -5.10 7.47 -3.94
C PHE A 136 -4.09 6.87 -4.90
N GLY A 137 -4.57 5.94 -5.71
CA GLY A 137 -3.90 5.45 -6.91
C GLY A 137 -4.93 4.77 -7.80
N GLN A 138 -4.68 4.83 -9.10
CA GLN A 138 -5.50 4.22 -10.13
C GLN A 138 -4.63 3.92 -11.35
N LYS A 139 -5.14 3.06 -12.24
CA LYS A 139 -4.52 2.75 -13.52
C LYS A 139 -5.35 3.29 -14.68
N ILE A 140 -4.65 3.67 -15.74
CA ILE A 140 -5.19 3.68 -17.10
C ILE A 140 -4.87 2.31 -17.70
N ALA A 141 -5.90 1.61 -18.19
CA ALA A 141 -5.77 0.27 -18.71
C ALA A 141 -5.00 0.29 -20.04
N ILE A 142 -4.29 -0.79 -20.36
CA ILE A 142 -3.60 -0.89 -21.66
C ILE A 142 -4.56 -0.89 -22.85
N SER A 143 -5.84 -1.25 -22.63
CA SER A 143 -6.92 -1.12 -23.61
C SER A 143 -7.20 0.33 -24.01
N ASP A 144 -6.82 1.29 -23.16
CA ASP A 144 -6.98 2.73 -23.40
C ASP A 144 -5.72 3.35 -24.03
N PHE A 145 -4.75 2.54 -24.45
CA PHE A 145 -3.57 2.98 -25.17
C PHE A 145 -3.80 2.93 -26.68
N ALA A 146 -3.72 4.08 -27.35
CA ALA A 146 -3.84 4.18 -28.80
C ALA A 146 -2.47 4.17 -29.46
N ILE A 147 -2.20 3.14 -30.28
CA ILE A 147 -1.01 3.06 -31.11
C ILE A 147 -1.12 4.09 -32.24
N ASN A 148 -0.07 4.90 -32.43
CA ASN A 148 0.00 5.87 -33.51
C ASN A 148 -0.09 5.16 -34.88
N PRO A 149 -0.74 5.77 -35.90
CA PRO A 149 -0.86 5.16 -37.23
C PRO A 149 0.47 4.69 -37.82
N ASP A 150 1.54 5.47 -37.63
CA ASP A 150 2.89 5.18 -38.13
C ASP A 150 3.63 4.08 -37.34
N ALA A 151 3.08 3.63 -36.21
CA ALA A 151 3.62 2.58 -35.35
C ALA A 151 2.80 1.27 -35.39
N GLN A 152 1.74 1.23 -36.20
CA GLN A 152 0.84 0.06 -36.31
C GLN A 152 1.56 -1.20 -36.81
N ASN A 153 2.64 -1.04 -37.58
CA ASN A 153 3.45 -2.15 -38.08
C ASN A 153 4.22 -2.88 -36.98
N TYR A 154 4.39 -2.30 -35.78
CA TYR A 154 5.03 -2.98 -34.65
C TYR A 154 4.03 -3.74 -33.77
N PHE A 155 2.72 -3.59 -34.00
CA PHE A 155 1.70 -4.32 -33.24
C PHE A 155 1.85 -5.82 -33.46
N HIS A 156 1.98 -6.57 -32.37
CA HIS A 156 2.02 -8.03 -32.42
C HIS A 156 0.72 -8.64 -31.90
N HIS A 157 0.39 -8.46 -30.62
CA HIS A 157 -0.88 -8.91 -30.01
C HIS A 157 -1.10 -8.26 -28.62
N TYR A 158 -2.26 -8.54 -28.02
CA TYR A 158 -2.51 -8.29 -26.60
C TYR A 158 -2.39 -9.59 -25.80
N GLU A 159 -1.71 -9.54 -24.66
CA GLU A 159 -1.68 -10.61 -23.65
C GLU A 159 -2.77 -10.33 -22.61
N GLY A 160 -3.99 -10.77 -22.95
CA GLY A 160 -5.18 -10.46 -22.16
C GLY A 160 -5.39 -8.95 -22.05
N ASN A 161 -5.81 -8.49 -20.87
CA ASN A 161 -5.94 -7.08 -20.54
C ASN A 161 -4.70 -6.52 -19.82
N ALA A 162 -3.61 -7.29 -19.72
CA ALA A 162 -2.42 -6.92 -18.96
C ALA A 162 -1.40 -6.18 -19.83
N TYR A 163 -1.07 -6.72 -21.01
CA TYR A 163 -0.01 -6.16 -21.85
C TYR A 163 -0.40 -6.03 -23.32
N LEU A 164 0.07 -4.96 -23.93
CA LEU A 164 0.23 -4.80 -25.37
C LEU A 164 1.64 -5.23 -25.76
N VAL A 165 1.75 -6.15 -26.70
CA VAL A 165 3.03 -6.63 -27.20
C VAL A 165 3.34 -5.96 -28.54
N LEU A 166 4.50 -5.33 -28.58
CA LEU A 166 5.09 -4.73 -29.76
C LEU A 166 6.39 -5.48 -30.09
N ASP A 167 6.68 -5.66 -31.37
CA ASP A 167 7.93 -6.27 -31.82
C ASP A 167 8.34 -5.67 -33.16
N GLY A 168 9.59 -5.25 -33.27
CA GLY A 168 10.16 -4.81 -34.54
C GLY A 168 11.39 -3.92 -34.43
N GLU A 169 11.75 -3.31 -35.56
CA GLU A 169 12.86 -2.37 -35.70
C GLU A 169 12.34 -0.93 -35.57
N TYR A 170 12.35 -0.40 -34.35
CA TYR A 170 11.91 0.96 -34.06
C TYR A 170 12.86 2.01 -34.67
N GLY A 171 14.13 1.68 -34.90
CA GLY A 171 15.14 2.54 -35.53
C GLY A 171 16.04 3.27 -34.52
N GLU A 172 16.97 4.09 -35.01
CA GLU A 172 17.99 4.73 -34.16
C GLU A 172 17.45 5.88 -33.30
N ASP A 173 16.40 6.56 -33.77
CA ASP A 173 15.76 7.69 -33.08
C ASP A 173 14.48 7.27 -32.36
N TYR A 174 14.15 8.00 -31.29
CA TYR A 174 12.89 7.81 -30.55
C TYR A 174 11.67 8.10 -31.43
N LYS A 175 10.84 7.09 -31.66
CA LYS A 175 9.56 7.21 -32.36
C LYS A 175 8.40 7.14 -31.38
N ALA A 176 7.40 7.98 -31.59
CA ALA A 176 6.18 7.94 -30.79
C ALA A 176 5.38 6.69 -31.14
N ILE A 177 5.29 5.75 -30.20
CA ILE A 177 4.51 4.51 -30.36
C ILE A 177 3.03 4.78 -30.19
N GLY A 178 2.66 5.65 -29.26
CA GLY A 178 1.27 5.93 -28.96
C GLY A 178 1.09 6.68 -27.67
N SER A 179 -0.15 6.94 -27.32
CA SER A 179 -0.53 7.69 -26.13
C SER A 179 -1.76 7.07 -25.48
N TYR A 180 -1.93 7.29 -24.18
CA TYR A 180 -3.20 6.97 -23.53
C TYR A 180 -4.27 7.96 -23.98
N VAL A 181 -5.45 7.44 -24.34
CA VAL A 181 -6.56 8.26 -24.87
C VAL A 181 -7.19 9.14 -23.80
N TYR A 182 -7.12 8.72 -22.54
CA TYR A 182 -7.56 9.50 -21.40
C TYR A 182 -6.38 10.17 -20.71
N GLY A 183 -6.56 11.43 -20.35
CA GLY A 183 -5.58 12.15 -19.55
C GLY A 183 -5.73 11.86 -18.05
N VAL A 184 -4.63 12.00 -17.31
CA VAL A 184 -4.60 11.89 -15.86
C VAL A 184 -5.02 13.22 -15.23
N PRO A 185 -6.07 13.26 -14.39
CA PRO A 185 -6.45 14.47 -13.66
C PRO A 185 -5.31 14.96 -12.76
N TYR A 186 -5.00 16.25 -12.84
CA TYR A 186 -3.92 16.86 -12.07
C TYR A 186 -4.42 18.04 -11.23
N TYR A 187 -4.11 17.98 -9.94
CA TYR A 187 -4.52 18.93 -8.91
C TYR A 187 -3.29 19.38 -8.14
N LYS A 188 -3.06 20.69 -8.06
CA LYS A 188 -1.83 21.29 -7.51
C LYS A 188 -1.60 21.02 -6.02
N GLU A 189 -2.63 20.55 -5.31
CA GLU A 189 -2.60 20.24 -3.88
C GLU A 189 -1.80 18.97 -3.54
N ALA A 190 -1.48 18.13 -4.53
CA ALA A 190 -0.63 16.95 -4.34
C ALA A 190 0.17 16.64 -5.61
N GLN A 191 1.39 16.15 -5.42
CA GLN A 191 2.19 15.61 -6.52
C GLN A 191 1.50 14.39 -7.14
N ILE A 192 1.74 14.15 -8.44
CA ILE A 192 1.33 12.91 -9.10
C ILE A 192 2.57 12.09 -9.43
N GLU A 193 2.59 10.84 -8.95
CA GLU A 193 3.56 9.83 -9.32
C GLU A 193 2.99 9.00 -10.47
N LEU A 194 3.74 8.86 -11.56
CA LEU A 194 3.42 8.03 -12.71
C LEU A 194 4.32 6.80 -12.73
N TRP A 195 3.74 5.62 -12.89
CA TRP A 195 4.48 4.37 -13.07
C TRP A 195 3.95 3.63 -14.29
N GLN A 196 4.75 3.59 -15.35
CA GLN A 196 4.45 2.80 -16.55
C GLN A 196 5.01 1.39 -16.38
N GLU A 197 4.13 0.39 -16.44
CA GLU A 197 4.56 -1.01 -16.55
C GLU A 197 5.13 -1.26 -17.95
N PHE A 198 6.32 -1.85 -18.04
CA PHE A 198 6.85 -2.38 -19.30
C PHE A 198 7.92 -3.45 -19.08
N ILE A 199 8.04 -4.37 -20.01
CA ILE A 199 9.17 -5.32 -20.11
C ILE A 199 9.72 -5.18 -21.52
N LYS A 200 11.05 -5.08 -21.65
CA LYS A 200 11.69 -4.78 -22.93
C LYS A 200 12.94 -5.61 -23.13
N ASP A 201 13.26 -5.91 -24.39
CA ASP A 201 14.57 -6.42 -24.74
C ASP A 201 15.67 -5.39 -24.43
N PRO A 202 16.91 -5.83 -24.15
CA PRO A 202 18.04 -4.93 -23.86
C PRO A 202 18.30 -3.90 -24.96
N THR A 203 18.01 -4.26 -26.21
CA THR A 203 18.20 -3.43 -27.41
C THR A 203 17.07 -2.43 -27.66
N CYS A 204 16.01 -2.45 -26.85
CA CYS A 204 14.95 -1.43 -26.86
C CYS A 204 15.23 -0.36 -25.81
N GLU A 205 14.98 0.91 -26.12
CA GLU A 205 14.93 1.99 -25.14
C GLU A 205 13.54 2.65 -25.13
N VAL A 206 13.03 2.93 -23.94
CA VAL A 206 11.72 3.57 -23.73
C VAL A 206 11.95 5.00 -23.23
N LYS A 207 11.15 5.94 -23.74
CA LYS A 207 11.04 7.31 -23.24
C LYS A 207 9.57 7.66 -23.04
N ILE A 208 9.26 8.29 -21.91
CA ILE A 208 7.91 8.74 -21.59
C ILE A 208 7.89 10.26 -21.70
N ARG A 209 6.94 10.80 -22.47
CA ARG A 209 6.64 12.24 -22.47
C ARG A 209 5.32 12.48 -21.75
N VAL A 210 5.31 13.45 -20.86
CA VAL A 210 4.12 13.92 -20.15
C VAL A 210 3.89 15.38 -20.50
N SER A 211 2.71 15.73 -21.01
CA SER A 211 2.33 17.10 -21.35
C SER A 211 1.16 17.56 -20.49
N HIS A 212 1.25 18.75 -19.91
CA HIS A 212 0.19 19.32 -19.07
C HIS A 212 -0.64 20.36 -19.82
N ILE A 213 -1.96 20.14 -19.88
CA ILE A 213 -2.94 21.11 -20.38
C ILE A 213 -3.73 21.68 -19.18
N PRO A 214 -3.73 23.01 -18.97
CA PRO A 214 -4.46 23.64 -17.88
C PRO A 214 -5.96 23.41 -17.94
N GLU A 215 -6.59 23.40 -16.77
CA GLU A 215 -8.05 23.37 -16.65
C GLU A 215 -8.68 24.53 -17.44
N GLY A 216 -9.69 24.23 -18.26
CA GLY A 216 -10.38 25.19 -19.12
C GLY A 216 -9.64 25.56 -20.42
N ALA A 217 -8.41 25.10 -20.63
CA ALA A 217 -7.71 25.28 -21.90
C ALA A 217 -8.10 24.18 -22.92
N LEU A 218 -8.16 24.53 -24.20
CA LEU A 218 -8.51 23.58 -25.27
C LEU A 218 -7.33 22.69 -25.67
N ALA A 219 -6.13 23.26 -25.81
CA ALA A 219 -4.94 22.55 -26.28
C ALA A 219 -3.61 23.22 -25.87
N SER A 220 -3.63 24.25 -25.02
CA SER A 220 -2.39 24.96 -24.67
C SER A 220 -1.59 24.12 -23.68
N ILE A 221 -0.50 23.53 -24.15
CA ILE A 221 0.47 22.87 -23.28
C ILE A 221 1.31 23.95 -22.59
N ILE A 222 1.40 23.91 -21.27
CA ILE A 222 2.17 24.89 -20.49
C ILE A 222 3.42 24.31 -19.81
N ALA A 223 3.51 22.98 -19.75
CA ALA A 223 4.65 22.26 -19.19
C ALA A 223 4.73 20.88 -19.85
N GLU A 224 5.96 20.41 -20.04
CA GLU A 224 6.27 19.08 -20.55
C GLU A 224 7.45 18.49 -19.80
N TRP A 225 7.41 17.18 -19.61
CA TRP A 225 8.48 16.39 -19.01
C TRP A 225 8.82 15.22 -19.94
N GLU A 226 10.10 14.87 -20.03
CA GLU A 226 10.56 13.66 -20.70
C GLU A 226 11.38 12.82 -19.73
N PHE A 227 11.06 11.54 -19.61
CA PHE A 227 11.74 10.59 -18.73
C PHE A 227 12.33 9.44 -19.55
N LYS A 228 13.60 9.10 -19.35
CA LYS A 228 14.29 8.02 -20.06
C LYS A 228 15.44 7.41 -19.25
N GLY A 229 15.90 6.22 -19.65
CA GLY A 229 17.04 5.55 -19.00
C GLY A 229 16.77 5.30 -17.51
N GLU A 230 17.73 5.69 -16.66
CA GLU A 230 17.68 5.52 -15.20
C GLU A 230 16.50 6.27 -14.54
N GLU A 231 16.00 7.35 -15.16
CA GLU A 231 14.83 8.09 -14.65
C GLU A 231 13.55 7.25 -14.66
N LEU A 232 13.52 6.17 -15.46
CA LEU A 232 12.41 5.23 -15.48
C LEU A 232 12.57 4.13 -14.43
N GLU A 233 13.63 4.08 -13.61
CA GLU A 233 13.77 3.05 -12.57
C GLU A 233 12.82 3.31 -11.39
N LEU A 234 12.47 4.57 -11.15
CA LEU A 234 11.54 5.00 -10.11
C LEU A 234 10.27 5.63 -10.72
N PRO A 235 9.19 5.79 -9.93
CA PRO A 235 8.02 6.54 -10.39
C PRO A 235 8.37 7.96 -10.80
N ASN A 236 7.84 8.41 -11.93
CA ASN A 236 8.08 9.74 -12.45
C ASN A 236 7.14 10.74 -11.76
N VAL A 237 7.72 11.72 -11.06
CA VAL A 237 6.98 12.69 -10.26
C VAL A 237 6.66 13.93 -11.09
N ILE A 238 5.40 14.33 -11.10
CA ILE A 238 4.91 15.58 -11.65
C ILE A 238 4.49 16.49 -10.51
N ASP A 239 5.13 17.66 -10.44
CA ASP A 239 4.79 18.73 -9.52
C ASP A 239 4.73 20.08 -10.26
N LEU A 240 3.57 20.72 -10.18
CA LEU A 240 3.19 21.94 -10.87
C LEU A 240 2.11 22.68 -10.06
N ASP A 241 2.23 24.00 -9.91
CA ASP A 241 1.23 24.83 -9.20
C ASP A 241 0.05 25.25 -10.10
N LYS A 242 -0.42 24.36 -10.98
CA LYS A 242 -1.54 24.63 -11.87
C LYS A 242 -2.37 23.37 -12.09
N ASN A 243 -3.68 23.46 -11.85
CA ASN A 243 -4.60 22.37 -12.14
C ASN A 243 -4.75 22.14 -13.64
N GLY A 244 -5.07 20.89 -14.00
CA GLY A 244 -5.27 20.52 -15.39
C GLY A 244 -5.30 19.03 -15.61
N THR A 245 -4.77 18.60 -16.74
CA THR A 245 -4.76 17.20 -17.17
C THR A 245 -3.42 16.88 -17.80
N LEU A 246 -2.85 15.73 -17.41
CA LEU A 246 -1.61 15.20 -17.96
C LEU A 246 -1.91 14.21 -19.07
N PHE A 247 -1.21 14.33 -20.19
CA PHE A 247 -1.27 13.41 -21.31
C PHE A 247 0.05 12.68 -21.44
N VAL A 248 0.01 11.36 -21.51
CA VAL A 248 1.20 10.51 -21.49
C VAL A 248 1.38 9.83 -22.84
N THR A 249 2.55 10.04 -23.44
CA THR A 249 2.97 9.47 -24.73
C THR A 249 4.22 8.62 -24.56
N ILE A 250 4.22 7.43 -25.14
CA ILE A 250 5.33 6.48 -25.08
C ILE A 250 6.12 6.54 -26.38
N PHE A 251 7.44 6.68 -26.25
CA PHE A 251 8.40 6.67 -27.33
C PHE A 251 9.34 5.49 -27.19
N VAL A 252 9.73 4.89 -28.31
CA VAL A 252 10.65 3.74 -28.34
C VAL A 252 11.68 3.94 -29.45
N LYS A 253 12.91 3.47 -29.22
CA LYS A 253 13.94 3.29 -30.24
C LYS A 253 14.64 1.95 -30.04
N GLY A 254 15.44 1.56 -31.03
CA GLY A 254 16.17 0.31 -31.08
C GLY A 254 15.41 -0.79 -31.82
N GLN A 255 15.56 -2.03 -31.35
CA GLN A 255 14.94 -3.22 -31.96
C GLN A 255 14.60 -4.25 -30.90
N GLY A 256 13.52 -4.99 -31.11
CA GLY A 256 13.15 -6.16 -30.30
C GLY A 256 11.74 -6.06 -29.75
N ARG A 257 11.46 -6.87 -28.73
CA ARG A 257 10.15 -6.97 -28.10
C ARG A 257 9.98 -5.95 -26.97
N LEU A 258 8.81 -5.32 -26.94
CA LEU A 258 8.32 -4.48 -25.85
C LEU A 258 6.93 -4.96 -25.43
N GLN A 259 6.77 -5.34 -24.17
CA GLN A 259 5.48 -5.53 -23.51
C GLN A 259 5.17 -4.25 -22.74
N LEU A 260 4.12 -3.54 -23.13
CA LEU A 260 3.65 -2.33 -22.45
C LEU A 260 2.41 -2.66 -21.62
N GLY A 261 2.46 -2.38 -20.32
CA GLY A 261 1.35 -2.65 -19.38
C GLY A 261 0.59 -1.39 -19.00
N SER A 262 -0.12 -1.44 -17.88
CA SER A 262 -0.90 -0.29 -17.41
C SER A 262 -0.04 0.90 -16.99
N LEU A 263 -0.60 2.11 -17.12
CA LEU A 263 -0.05 3.31 -16.50
C LEU A 263 -0.72 3.53 -15.16
N HIS A 264 0.04 3.42 -14.09
CA HIS A 264 -0.41 3.80 -12.76
C HIS A 264 -0.18 5.30 -12.55
N TYR A 265 -1.13 5.95 -11.89
CA TYR A 265 -0.97 7.30 -11.38
C TYR A 265 -1.47 7.39 -9.94
N ARG A 266 -0.67 8.03 -9.09
CA ARG A 266 -0.87 8.06 -7.64
C ARG A 266 -0.66 9.44 -7.10
N ARG A 267 -1.32 9.76 -5.98
CA ARG A 267 -0.93 10.95 -5.22
C ARG A 267 0.36 10.65 -4.48
N GLY A 268 1.42 11.35 -4.86
CA GLY A 268 2.74 11.20 -4.29
C GLY A 268 2.87 11.90 -2.95
N ARG A 269 3.86 11.46 -2.15
CA ARG A 269 4.21 12.07 -0.87
C ARG A 269 5.65 12.57 -0.86
N GLY A 270 6.19 12.98 -2.01
CA GLY A 270 7.53 13.57 -2.11
C GLY A 270 8.63 12.68 -1.53
N GLY A 271 8.55 11.36 -1.74
CA GLY A 271 9.48 10.38 -1.17
C GLY A 271 9.18 9.93 0.27
N PHE A 272 8.27 10.59 1.00
CA PHE A 272 7.94 10.28 2.40
C PHE A 272 6.88 9.18 2.58
N GLY A 273 6.50 8.49 1.51
CA GLY A 273 5.75 7.25 1.61
C GLY A 273 4.79 6.95 0.46
N GLN A 274 4.67 5.66 0.15
CA GLN A 274 3.75 5.11 -0.83
C GLN A 274 2.33 4.99 -0.24
N PHE A 275 1.34 5.66 -0.83
CA PHE A 275 -0.07 5.73 -0.40
C PHE A 275 -0.30 6.38 0.98
N SER A 276 0.35 5.89 2.03
CA SER A 276 0.38 6.45 3.38
C SER A 276 1.77 7.02 3.68
N LEU A 277 1.88 8.02 4.55
CA LEU A 277 3.19 8.46 5.05
C LEU A 277 3.90 7.26 5.72
N GLY A 278 5.15 7.02 5.37
CA GLY A 278 5.92 5.84 5.78
C GLY A 278 5.64 4.56 4.99
N GLY A 279 4.64 4.57 4.10
CA GLY A 279 4.38 3.44 3.21
C GLY A 279 5.57 3.17 2.31
N GLN A 280 5.84 1.90 2.06
CA GLN A 280 6.99 1.44 1.30
C GLN A 280 6.52 0.73 0.03
N ARG A 281 7.42 0.68 -0.95
CA ARG A 281 7.19 0.05 -2.24
C ARG A 281 8.34 -0.87 -2.57
N PHE A 282 8.02 -2.03 -3.10
CA PHE A 282 8.97 -2.91 -3.75
C PHE A 282 8.56 -3.10 -5.20
N PHE A 283 9.53 -3.23 -6.10
CA PHE A 283 9.34 -3.70 -7.46
C PHE A 283 10.46 -4.65 -7.83
N ASP A 284 10.14 -5.70 -8.58
CA ASP A 284 11.13 -6.70 -9.01
C ASP A 284 11.80 -6.32 -10.34
N SER A 285 12.71 -7.18 -10.80
CA SER A 285 13.36 -7.09 -12.11
C SER A 285 12.40 -7.05 -13.32
N GLN A 286 11.13 -7.43 -13.16
CA GLN A 286 10.07 -7.31 -14.17
C GLN A 286 9.14 -6.11 -13.92
N ARG A 287 9.53 -5.18 -13.04
CA ARG A 287 8.77 -3.99 -12.66
C ARG A 287 7.43 -4.31 -11.98
N GLN A 288 7.22 -5.54 -11.52
CA GLN A 288 6.04 -5.96 -10.77
C GLN A 288 6.14 -5.43 -9.35
N GLU A 289 5.11 -4.75 -8.87
CA GLU A 289 5.16 -4.06 -7.58
C GLU A 289 4.16 -4.58 -6.54
N PHE A 290 4.56 -4.45 -5.28
CA PHE A 290 3.64 -4.42 -4.15
C PHE A 290 4.04 -3.29 -3.21
N SER A 291 3.10 -2.89 -2.37
CA SER A 291 3.37 -1.90 -1.32
C SER A 291 3.08 -2.48 0.04
N TYR A 292 3.81 -2.00 1.04
CA TYR A 292 3.65 -2.42 2.43
C TYR A 292 3.71 -1.22 3.37
N PHE A 293 2.99 -1.29 4.48
CA PHE A 293 2.98 -0.24 5.49
C PHE A 293 3.03 -0.87 6.88
N PHE A 294 4.07 -0.53 7.64
CA PHE A 294 4.22 -0.97 9.01
C PHE A 294 3.72 0.10 9.96
N HIS A 295 3.12 -0.30 11.07
CA HIS A 295 2.82 0.60 12.17
C HIS A 295 3.21 -0.08 13.49
N PRO A 296 4.07 0.55 14.31
CA PRO A 296 4.64 -0.09 15.50
C PRO A 296 3.62 -0.45 16.58
N GLY A 297 2.49 0.26 16.66
CA GLY A 297 1.51 0.03 17.73
C GLY A 297 2.16 0.30 19.08
N ASP A 298 2.00 -0.63 20.03
CA ASP A 298 2.58 -0.55 21.37
C ASP A 298 3.90 -1.35 21.53
N PHE A 299 4.50 -1.82 20.43
CA PHE A 299 5.72 -2.67 20.40
C PHE A 299 5.57 -4.01 21.16
N LYS A 300 4.35 -4.45 21.49
CA LYS A 300 4.12 -5.74 22.17
C LYS A 300 3.61 -6.80 21.18
N PRO A 301 3.84 -8.10 21.44
CA PRO A 301 3.31 -9.17 20.60
C PRO A 301 1.78 -9.14 20.48
N PRO A 302 1.17 -9.56 19.36
CA PRO A 302 1.82 -10.08 18.15
C PRO A 302 1.98 -9.03 17.04
N LEU A 303 2.81 -9.33 16.03
CA LEU A 303 2.75 -8.65 14.72
C LEU A 303 1.52 -9.15 13.94
N CYS A 304 0.62 -8.24 13.61
CA CYS A 304 -0.60 -8.52 12.86
C CYS A 304 -0.44 -8.12 11.38
N VAL A 305 -0.24 -9.12 10.51
CA VAL A 305 -0.11 -8.90 9.06
C VAL A 305 -1.48 -9.02 8.38
N TYR A 306 -1.85 -8.02 7.58
CA TYR A 306 -3.08 -8.01 6.78
C TYR A 306 -2.78 -7.81 5.30
N PHE A 307 -3.16 -8.80 4.50
CA PHE A 307 -3.12 -8.73 3.05
C PHE A 307 -4.42 -8.14 2.54
N SER A 308 -4.30 -7.08 1.74
CA SER A 308 -5.44 -6.39 1.13
C SER A 308 -6.18 -7.32 0.16
N GLY A 309 -7.50 -7.17 0.11
CA GLY A 309 -8.35 -7.81 -0.90
C GLY A 309 -8.21 -7.18 -2.29
N TRP A 310 -8.93 -7.76 -3.24
CA TRP A 310 -8.98 -7.27 -4.62
C TRP A 310 -9.60 -5.86 -4.69
N ARG A 311 -8.93 -4.93 -5.38
CA ARG A 311 -9.44 -3.55 -5.54
C ARG A 311 -8.82 -2.81 -6.73
N THR A 312 -9.64 -2.10 -7.49
CA THR A 312 -9.19 -1.27 -8.63
C THR A 312 -8.60 0.06 -8.19
N ALA A 313 -9.19 0.69 -7.17
CA ALA A 313 -8.60 1.85 -6.50
C ALA A 313 -7.44 1.37 -5.62
N GLU A 314 -6.23 1.80 -5.90
CA GLU A 314 -5.03 1.27 -5.27
C GLU A 314 -4.84 1.74 -3.82
N GLY A 315 -3.93 1.08 -3.12
CA GLY A 315 -3.54 1.38 -1.74
C GLY A 315 -4.00 0.34 -0.72
N PHE A 316 -3.64 0.58 0.53
CA PHE A 316 -3.84 -0.36 1.63
C PHE A 316 -5.31 -0.52 2.01
N GLU A 317 -5.78 -1.74 2.17
CA GLU A 317 -7.04 -2.03 2.85
C GLU A 317 -6.78 -2.26 4.35
N GLY A 318 -7.79 -2.06 5.19
CA GLY A 318 -7.75 -2.51 6.58
C GLY A 318 -7.04 -1.59 7.56
N TYR A 319 -6.46 -0.44 7.15
CA TYR A 319 -5.73 0.45 8.08
C TYR A 319 -6.51 0.78 9.36
N GLY A 320 -7.73 1.33 9.23
CA GLY A 320 -8.52 1.71 10.40
C GLY A 320 -9.02 0.52 11.23
N MET A 321 -9.08 -0.66 10.62
CA MET A 321 -9.46 -1.91 11.28
C MET A 321 -8.29 -2.45 12.11
N MET A 322 -7.14 -2.64 11.46
CA MET A 322 -5.93 -3.16 12.08
C MET A 322 -5.40 -2.22 13.16
N ARG A 323 -5.44 -0.90 12.94
CA ARG A 323 -5.00 0.10 13.93
C ARG A 323 -5.79 0.03 15.25
N LYS A 324 -7.07 -0.31 15.21
CA LYS A 324 -7.92 -0.43 16.41
C LYS A 324 -7.53 -1.62 17.29
N LEU A 325 -6.76 -2.58 16.79
CA LEU A 325 -6.28 -3.71 17.56
C LEU A 325 -5.18 -3.33 18.57
N GLY A 326 -4.54 -2.16 18.39
CA GLY A 326 -3.49 -1.63 19.27
C GLY A 326 -2.14 -2.36 19.19
N ALA A 327 -2.09 -3.52 18.52
CA ALA A 327 -0.87 -4.29 18.27
C ALA A 327 -0.05 -3.71 17.09
N PRO A 328 1.24 -4.04 16.99
CA PRO A 328 2.02 -3.81 15.78
C PRO A 328 1.32 -4.43 14.56
N MET A 329 1.26 -3.69 13.46
CA MET A 329 0.59 -4.16 12.24
C MET A 329 1.44 -3.94 10.99
N LEU A 330 1.25 -4.82 10.01
CA LEU A 330 1.83 -4.71 8.68
C LEU A 330 0.71 -4.89 7.65
N LEU A 331 0.48 -3.89 6.82
CA LEU A 331 -0.45 -3.95 5.69
C LEU A 331 0.34 -4.25 4.43
N ILE A 332 -0.17 -5.12 3.56
CA ILE A 332 0.42 -5.43 2.26
C ILE A 332 -0.67 -5.28 1.20
N CYS A 333 -0.38 -4.63 0.07
CA CYS A 333 -1.30 -4.52 -1.05
C CYS A 333 -0.59 -4.77 -2.39
N ASP A 334 -1.31 -5.43 -3.29
CA ASP A 334 -0.89 -5.75 -4.65
C ASP A 334 -1.76 -4.94 -5.62
N SER A 335 -1.12 -4.08 -6.42
CA SER A 335 -1.79 -3.15 -7.35
C SER A 335 -1.75 -3.63 -8.80
N ARG A 336 -1.17 -4.80 -9.10
CA ARG A 336 -0.94 -5.27 -10.47
C ARG A 336 -2.24 -5.71 -11.18
N ILE A 337 -2.17 -5.90 -12.50
CA ILE A 337 -3.30 -6.32 -13.35
C ILE A 337 -4.48 -5.34 -13.18
N THR A 338 -5.69 -5.79 -12.87
CA THR A 338 -6.84 -4.91 -12.68
C THR A 338 -7.00 -4.50 -11.21
N GLY A 339 -6.73 -5.39 -10.25
CA GLY A 339 -6.89 -5.11 -8.83
C GLY A 339 -6.10 -5.99 -7.88
N GLY A 340 -4.99 -6.57 -8.36
CA GLY A 340 -4.06 -7.42 -7.63
C GLY A 340 -3.86 -8.80 -8.29
N SER A 341 -2.64 -9.31 -8.33
CA SER A 341 -2.29 -10.64 -8.87
C SER A 341 -2.06 -11.66 -7.75
N PHE A 342 -2.90 -11.61 -6.71
CA PHE A 342 -2.91 -12.57 -5.59
C PHE A 342 -1.56 -12.75 -4.89
N TYR A 343 -0.70 -11.72 -4.93
CA TYR A 343 0.64 -11.76 -4.32
C TYR A 343 1.55 -12.86 -4.88
N LEU A 344 1.25 -13.35 -6.09
CA LEU A 344 2.10 -14.27 -6.85
C LEU A 344 2.90 -13.50 -7.90
N GLY A 345 4.11 -13.95 -8.18
CA GLY A 345 4.95 -13.31 -9.18
C GLY A 345 6.24 -14.08 -9.41
N THR A 346 7.31 -13.32 -9.69
CA THR A 346 8.67 -13.85 -9.70
C THR A 346 9.07 -14.32 -8.30
N LYS A 347 10.11 -15.16 -8.21
CA LYS A 347 10.67 -15.57 -6.91
C LYS A 347 11.21 -14.38 -6.12
N GLU A 348 11.74 -13.37 -6.81
CA GLU A 348 12.20 -12.13 -6.20
C GLU A 348 11.05 -11.41 -5.47
N PHE A 349 9.92 -11.25 -6.17
CA PHE A 349 8.70 -10.67 -5.64
C PHE A 349 8.17 -11.44 -4.42
N GLU A 350 8.03 -12.77 -4.54
CA GLU A 350 7.47 -13.60 -3.48
C GLU A 350 8.36 -13.68 -2.24
N ASN A 351 9.67 -13.83 -2.45
CA ASN A 351 10.63 -13.82 -1.34
C ASN A 351 10.60 -12.50 -0.60
N LYS A 352 10.53 -11.37 -1.32
CA LYS A 352 10.51 -10.06 -0.67
C LYS A 352 9.32 -9.86 0.27
N ILE A 353 8.14 -10.42 -0.04
CA ILE A 353 6.99 -10.37 0.87
C ILE A 353 7.34 -11.07 2.20
N SER A 354 7.93 -12.27 2.12
CA SER A 354 8.34 -13.03 3.30
C SER A 354 9.48 -12.35 4.06
N ASP A 355 10.43 -11.72 3.36
CA ASP A 355 11.54 -10.98 3.94
C ASP A 355 11.06 -9.75 4.71
N VAL A 356 10.09 -9.00 4.17
CA VAL A 356 9.52 -7.83 4.84
C VAL A 356 8.82 -8.23 6.14
N ILE A 357 8.10 -9.36 6.16
CA ILE A 357 7.45 -9.85 7.38
C ILE A 357 8.50 -10.24 8.43
N GLN A 358 9.55 -10.99 8.02
CA GLN A 358 10.64 -11.39 8.92
C GLN A 358 11.42 -10.20 9.45
N MET A 359 11.74 -9.23 8.59
CA MET A 359 12.42 -7.99 8.98
C MET A 359 11.68 -7.26 10.10
N TYR A 360 10.35 -7.15 10.04
CA TYR A 360 9.59 -6.51 11.10
C TYR A 360 9.41 -7.37 12.36
N LEU A 361 9.40 -8.71 12.24
CA LEU A 361 9.49 -9.59 13.41
C LEU A 361 10.83 -9.40 14.13
N GLU A 362 11.94 -9.40 13.40
CA GLU A 362 13.28 -9.18 13.92
C GLU A 362 13.41 -7.81 14.58
N TYR A 363 12.92 -6.76 13.91
CA TYR A 363 12.90 -5.40 14.47
C TYR A 363 12.13 -5.31 15.79
N LEU A 364 11.01 -6.01 15.89
CA LEU A 364 10.20 -6.07 17.12
C LEU A 364 10.77 -7.02 18.19
N GLY A 365 11.78 -7.82 17.86
CA GLY A 365 12.29 -8.90 18.72
C GLY A 365 11.28 -10.02 18.92
N PHE A 366 10.38 -10.23 17.96
CA PHE A 366 9.33 -11.24 18.01
C PHE A 366 9.75 -12.51 17.28
N ASN A 367 9.19 -13.66 17.68
CA ASN A 367 9.30 -14.91 16.95
C ASN A 367 8.05 -15.20 16.11
N ASN A 368 8.08 -16.25 15.32
CA ASN A 368 6.97 -16.60 14.43
C ASN A 368 5.68 -17.01 15.18
N LYS A 369 5.76 -17.44 16.44
CA LYS A 369 4.58 -17.66 17.31
C LYS A 369 4.02 -16.37 17.91
N GLN A 370 4.58 -15.24 17.52
CA GLN A 370 4.05 -13.90 17.78
C GLN A 370 3.65 -13.22 16.46
N LEU A 371 3.35 -14.01 15.44
CA LEU A 371 2.86 -13.57 14.12
C LEU A 371 1.40 -14.03 13.90
N ILE A 372 0.55 -13.10 13.47
CA ILE A 372 -0.78 -13.41 12.94
C ILE A 372 -0.84 -13.01 11.47
N MET A 373 -1.17 -13.97 10.60
CA MET A 373 -1.37 -13.76 9.17
C MET A 373 -2.85 -13.66 8.86
N SER A 374 -3.27 -12.64 8.11
CA SER A 374 -4.70 -12.43 7.87
C SER A 374 -5.04 -11.78 6.54
N GLY A 375 -6.27 -11.96 6.10
CA GLY A 375 -6.80 -11.36 4.89
C GLY A 375 -8.22 -11.80 4.59
N MET A 376 -8.85 -11.13 3.62
CA MET A 376 -10.18 -11.48 3.12
C MET A 376 -10.15 -11.62 1.61
N SER A 377 -10.91 -12.58 1.06
CA SER A 377 -10.94 -12.87 -0.38
C SER A 377 -9.52 -13.05 -0.93
N MET A 378 -9.06 -12.25 -1.91
CA MET A 378 -7.69 -12.24 -2.42
C MET A 378 -6.61 -12.23 -1.31
N GLY A 379 -6.84 -11.50 -0.22
CA GLY A 379 -5.89 -11.43 0.90
C GLY A 379 -5.67 -12.77 1.60
N THR A 380 -6.64 -13.68 1.54
CA THR A 380 -6.48 -15.02 2.13
C THR A 380 -5.41 -15.84 1.43
N PHE A 381 -5.30 -15.68 0.10
CA PHE A 381 -4.27 -16.33 -0.70
C PHE A 381 -2.89 -15.88 -0.24
N GLY A 382 -2.66 -14.56 -0.23
CA GLY A 382 -1.38 -13.98 0.20
C GLY A 382 -1.03 -14.37 1.63
N ALA A 383 -2.00 -14.31 2.55
CA ALA A 383 -1.82 -14.69 3.94
C ALA A 383 -1.34 -16.14 4.09
N VAL A 384 -2.04 -17.10 3.47
CA VAL A 384 -1.70 -18.53 3.60
C VAL A 384 -0.45 -18.88 2.81
N TYR A 385 -0.33 -18.44 1.56
CA TYR A 385 0.80 -18.80 0.68
C TYR A 385 2.13 -18.32 1.27
N HIS A 386 2.22 -17.05 1.67
CA HIS A 386 3.44 -16.49 2.25
C HIS A 386 3.63 -16.86 3.72
N GLY A 387 2.55 -17.16 4.45
CA GLY A 387 2.62 -17.58 5.85
C GLY A 387 2.95 -19.06 6.07
N ALA A 388 2.71 -19.93 5.08
CA ALA A 388 2.84 -21.39 5.23
C ALA A 388 4.24 -21.81 5.71
N ASN A 389 5.30 -21.12 5.29
CA ASN A 389 6.68 -21.43 5.72
C ASN A 389 7.16 -20.62 6.91
N LEU A 390 6.38 -19.62 7.34
CA LEU A 390 6.68 -18.82 8.52
C LEU A 390 6.20 -19.48 9.81
N ASP A 391 5.34 -20.51 9.77
CA ASP A 391 4.82 -21.17 10.97
C ASP A 391 4.17 -20.19 11.99
N PRO A 392 3.24 -19.32 11.54
CA PRO A 392 2.64 -18.30 12.40
C PRO A 392 1.85 -18.90 13.55
N HIS A 393 1.54 -18.08 14.55
CA HIS A 393 0.63 -18.44 15.63
C HIS A 393 -0.77 -18.72 15.11
N ALA A 394 -1.28 -17.84 14.26
CA ALA A 394 -2.62 -17.95 13.72
C ALA A 394 -2.76 -17.41 12.28
N PHE A 395 -3.63 -18.06 11.52
CA PHE A 395 -4.25 -17.53 10.31
C PHE A 395 -5.68 -17.12 10.64
N ILE A 396 -6.05 -15.88 10.30
CA ILE A 396 -7.42 -15.38 10.43
C ILE A 396 -7.91 -14.97 9.05
N LEU A 397 -8.88 -15.71 8.51
CA LEU A 397 -9.24 -15.68 7.10
C LEU A 397 -10.75 -15.52 6.93
N ALA A 398 -11.15 -14.74 5.92
CA ALA A 398 -12.55 -14.67 5.50
C ALA A 398 -12.68 -14.85 3.99
N LYS A 399 -13.61 -15.74 3.60
CA LYS A 399 -13.95 -16.07 2.21
C LYS A 399 -12.71 -16.49 1.41
N PRO A 400 -12.09 -17.63 1.79
CA PRO A 400 -10.84 -18.06 1.18
C PRO A 400 -10.98 -18.32 -0.32
N VAL A 401 -9.95 -17.93 -1.08
CA VAL A 401 -9.81 -18.20 -2.52
C VAL A 401 -8.41 -18.74 -2.74
N PHE A 402 -8.29 -20.04 -3.01
CA PHE A 402 -7.00 -20.76 -3.03
C PHE A 402 -6.71 -21.41 -4.38
N SER A 403 -7.76 -21.83 -5.10
CA SER A 403 -7.64 -22.49 -6.40
C SER A 403 -7.92 -21.50 -7.54
N LEU A 404 -6.95 -20.64 -7.87
CA LEU A 404 -7.11 -19.59 -8.88
C LEU A 404 -7.28 -20.11 -10.31
N GLY A 405 -6.66 -21.24 -10.64
CA GLY A 405 -6.88 -21.90 -11.92
C GLY A 405 -8.33 -22.36 -12.06
N ARG A 406 -8.88 -22.95 -11.00
CA ARG A 406 -10.32 -23.30 -10.96
C ARG A 406 -11.22 -22.09 -11.05
N VAL A 407 -10.90 -20.99 -10.35
CA VAL A 407 -11.65 -19.72 -10.46
C VAL A 407 -11.68 -19.26 -11.93
N ALA A 408 -10.55 -19.33 -12.63
CA ALA A 408 -10.45 -19.00 -14.06
C ALA A 408 -11.27 -19.95 -14.96
N GLU A 409 -11.28 -21.25 -14.67
CA GLU A 409 -12.13 -22.22 -15.41
C GLU A 409 -13.63 -21.96 -15.20
N LEU A 410 -14.03 -21.59 -13.98
CA LEU A 410 -15.41 -21.33 -13.61
C LEU A 410 -16.00 -20.07 -14.27
N GLU A 411 -15.14 -19.13 -14.67
CA GLU A 411 -15.57 -17.92 -15.40
C GLU A 411 -16.37 -18.25 -16.66
N LYS A 412 -16.07 -19.38 -17.30
CA LYS A 412 -16.74 -19.82 -18.53
C LYS A 412 -18.17 -20.34 -18.29
N THR A 413 -18.55 -20.69 -17.05
CA THR A 413 -19.72 -21.57 -16.83
C THR A 413 -20.64 -21.20 -15.65
N LEU A 414 -20.13 -20.62 -14.57
CA LEU A 414 -20.83 -20.70 -13.26
C LEU A 414 -21.15 -19.36 -12.60
N ARG A 415 -20.84 -18.20 -13.22
CA ARG A 415 -20.87 -16.92 -12.51
C ARG A 415 -21.65 -15.79 -13.17
N PRO A 416 -22.90 -15.50 -12.73
CA PRO A 416 -23.57 -14.24 -13.01
C PRO A 416 -22.77 -13.09 -12.36
N GLY A 417 -22.17 -12.22 -13.17
CA GLY A 417 -21.37 -11.08 -12.72
C GLY A 417 -19.85 -11.21 -12.92
N GLY A 418 -19.32 -12.42 -13.14
CA GLY A 418 -17.95 -12.70 -13.61
C GLY A 418 -16.78 -12.17 -12.76
N PHE A 419 -15.64 -12.86 -12.79
CA PHE A 419 -14.32 -12.37 -12.40
C PHE A 419 -13.36 -12.57 -13.57
N PRO A 420 -13.54 -11.86 -14.70
CA PRO A 420 -12.76 -12.07 -15.91
C PRO A 420 -11.26 -11.85 -15.70
N ALA A 421 -10.88 -11.03 -14.72
CA ALA A 421 -9.49 -10.84 -14.34
C ALA A 421 -8.80 -12.13 -13.85
N SER A 422 -9.53 -13.17 -13.45
CA SER A 422 -8.93 -14.49 -13.18
C SER A 422 -8.27 -15.10 -14.42
N LEU A 423 -8.80 -14.83 -15.61
CA LEU A 423 -8.21 -15.27 -16.88
C LEU A 423 -6.90 -14.52 -17.16
N ASP A 424 -6.87 -13.20 -16.90
CA ASP A 424 -5.66 -12.38 -17.02
C ASP A 424 -4.59 -12.82 -16.01
N ILE A 425 -4.97 -13.15 -14.77
CA ILE A 425 -4.07 -13.70 -13.75
C ILE A 425 -3.50 -15.05 -14.21
N LEU A 426 -4.35 -15.96 -14.70
CA LEU A 426 -3.90 -17.27 -15.19
C LEU A 426 -2.91 -17.12 -16.34
N LEU A 427 -3.25 -16.28 -17.33
CA LEU A 427 -2.37 -16.01 -18.47
C LEU A 427 -1.04 -15.37 -18.02
N HIS A 428 -1.10 -14.39 -17.13
CA HIS A 428 0.07 -13.69 -16.62
C HIS A 428 1.03 -14.61 -15.85
N LEU A 429 0.49 -15.52 -15.03
CA LEU A 429 1.30 -16.38 -14.15
C LEU A 429 1.77 -17.68 -14.82
N GLU A 430 0.99 -18.24 -15.74
CA GLU A 430 1.25 -19.57 -16.34
C GLU A 430 1.52 -19.52 -17.84
N GLY A 431 1.39 -18.37 -18.49
CA GLY A 431 1.62 -18.18 -19.93
C GLY A 431 0.60 -18.86 -20.84
N GLY A 432 -0.51 -19.35 -20.28
CA GLY A 432 -1.52 -20.13 -21.00
C GLY A 432 -2.88 -20.10 -20.32
N MET A 433 -3.91 -20.58 -21.01
CA MET A 433 -5.31 -20.61 -20.53
C MET A 433 -5.94 -22.01 -20.62
N GLU A 434 -5.13 -23.02 -20.95
CA GLU A 434 -5.55 -24.41 -20.99
C GLU A 434 -5.74 -24.98 -19.58
N ASP A 435 -6.57 -26.04 -19.44
CA ASP A 435 -6.82 -26.67 -18.14
C ASP A 435 -5.53 -27.16 -17.45
N ALA A 436 -4.46 -27.44 -18.22
CA ALA A 436 -3.16 -27.76 -17.66
C ALA A 436 -2.51 -26.56 -16.96
N ALA A 437 -2.64 -25.33 -17.49
CA ALA A 437 -2.22 -24.11 -16.82
C ALA A 437 -3.00 -23.88 -15.53
N ALA A 438 -4.33 -24.02 -15.58
CA ALA A 438 -5.19 -23.90 -14.41
C ALA A 438 -4.76 -24.88 -13.29
N ARG A 439 -4.53 -26.15 -13.63
CA ARG A 439 -4.03 -27.15 -12.67
C ARG A 439 -2.64 -26.83 -12.14
N ARG A 440 -1.72 -26.28 -12.95
CA ARG A 440 -0.38 -25.87 -12.48
C ARG A 440 -0.50 -24.74 -11.44
N LEU A 441 -1.35 -23.74 -11.71
CA LEU A 441 -1.57 -22.62 -10.79
C LEU A 441 -2.18 -23.08 -9.46
N ASP A 442 -3.20 -23.93 -9.49
CA ASP A 442 -3.79 -24.50 -8.27
C ASP A 442 -2.74 -25.33 -7.50
N LYS A 443 -1.97 -26.17 -8.21
CA LYS A 443 -0.92 -26.99 -7.61
C LYS A 443 0.14 -26.13 -6.92
N ARG A 444 0.52 -24.98 -7.50
CA ARG A 444 1.50 -24.06 -6.91
C ARG A 444 1.08 -23.61 -5.50
N PHE A 445 -0.18 -23.23 -5.32
CA PHE A 445 -0.69 -22.86 -4.00
C PHE A 445 -0.70 -24.07 -3.05
N TRP A 446 -1.31 -25.18 -3.48
CA TRP A 446 -1.52 -26.33 -2.62
C TRP A 446 -0.21 -27.01 -2.21
N ASP A 447 0.80 -27.04 -3.09
CA ASP A 447 2.14 -27.55 -2.76
C ASP A 447 2.77 -26.74 -1.62
N VAL A 448 2.67 -25.41 -1.66
CA VAL A 448 3.21 -24.53 -0.60
C VAL A 448 2.40 -24.70 0.68
N CYS A 449 1.07 -24.67 0.60
CA CYS A 449 0.20 -24.78 1.76
C CYS A 449 0.35 -26.13 2.48
N VAL A 450 0.28 -27.25 1.76
CA VAL A 450 0.31 -28.61 2.35
C VAL A 450 1.69 -28.96 2.88
N ASN A 451 2.77 -28.47 2.24
CA ASN A 451 4.15 -28.71 2.68
C ASN A 451 4.69 -27.66 3.65
N GLY A 452 3.86 -26.69 4.03
CA GLY A 452 4.19 -25.67 5.01
C GLY A 452 4.56 -26.23 6.39
N ARG A 453 5.13 -25.35 7.22
CA ARG A 453 5.49 -25.62 8.60
C ARG A 453 4.35 -25.14 9.49
N TYR A 454 3.78 -26.08 10.24
CA TYR A 454 2.75 -25.79 11.22
C TYR A 454 3.03 -26.58 12.49
N GLN A 455 3.33 -25.87 13.57
CA GLN A 455 3.49 -26.43 14.90
C GLN A 455 2.52 -25.73 15.86
N GLY A 456 1.35 -26.31 16.05
CA GLY A 456 0.29 -25.72 16.88
C GLY A 456 -0.36 -24.47 16.27
N THR A 457 -0.23 -24.26 14.96
CA THR A 457 -0.83 -23.11 14.26
C THR A 457 -2.35 -23.23 14.23
N LYS A 458 -3.04 -22.12 14.52
CA LYS A 458 -4.50 -22.03 14.52
C LYS A 458 -5.02 -21.39 13.23
N PHE A 459 -5.99 -22.01 12.59
CA PHE A 459 -6.72 -21.47 11.45
C PHE A 459 -8.13 -21.09 11.86
N PHE A 460 -8.47 -19.81 11.74
CA PHE A 460 -9.81 -19.29 11.94
C PHE A 460 -10.37 -18.87 10.58
N ILE A 461 -11.38 -19.58 10.09
CA ILE A 461 -11.88 -19.42 8.71
C ILE A 461 -13.39 -19.16 8.69
N ALA A 462 -13.77 -17.95 8.26
CA ALA A 462 -15.13 -17.69 7.79
C ALA A 462 -15.21 -18.05 6.30
N TYR A 463 -16.20 -18.84 5.89
CA TYR A 463 -16.39 -19.21 4.49
C TYR A 463 -17.86 -19.17 4.07
N MET A 464 -18.08 -19.04 2.77
CA MET A 464 -19.40 -19.13 2.16
C MET A 464 -19.65 -20.57 1.69
N LYS A 465 -20.82 -21.13 1.99
CA LYS A 465 -21.18 -22.51 1.62
C LYS A 465 -21.47 -22.64 0.13
N ASP A 466 -21.97 -21.57 -0.48
CA ASP A 466 -22.33 -21.49 -1.90
C ASP A 466 -21.36 -20.54 -2.63
N ASP A 467 -20.09 -20.52 -2.22
CA ASP A 467 -19.06 -19.64 -2.78
C ASP A 467 -18.90 -19.87 -4.29
N ASP A 468 -19.11 -18.82 -5.07
CA ASP A 468 -19.09 -18.83 -6.53
C ASP A 468 -17.69 -18.55 -7.10
N TYR A 469 -16.68 -18.34 -6.26
CA TYR A 469 -15.26 -18.29 -6.65
C TYR A 469 -14.58 -19.63 -6.34
N ASP A 470 -14.55 -20.02 -5.06
CA ASP A 470 -13.85 -21.24 -4.61
C ASP A 470 -14.66 -21.98 -3.54
N LYS A 471 -15.75 -22.64 -3.99
CA LYS A 471 -16.65 -23.47 -3.16
C LYS A 471 -15.96 -24.56 -2.33
N THR A 472 -14.74 -24.91 -2.70
CA THR A 472 -13.98 -26.05 -2.18
C THR A 472 -12.86 -25.65 -1.23
N ALA A 473 -12.47 -24.37 -1.20
CA ALA A 473 -11.31 -23.88 -0.46
C ALA A 473 -11.23 -24.39 0.99
N PHE A 474 -12.33 -24.25 1.76
CA PHE A 474 -12.34 -24.69 3.16
C PHE A 474 -12.17 -26.20 3.31
N ARG A 475 -12.87 -26.98 2.49
CA ARG A 475 -12.81 -28.46 2.55
C ARG A 475 -11.42 -28.95 2.17
N GLU A 476 -10.86 -28.46 1.06
CA GLU A 476 -9.55 -28.85 0.57
C GLU A 476 -8.42 -28.47 1.54
N LEU A 477 -8.55 -27.34 2.23
CA LEU A 477 -7.62 -26.97 3.29
C LEU A 477 -7.66 -27.96 4.47
N VAL A 478 -8.86 -28.33 4.93
CA VAL A 478 -9.01 -29.31 6.03
C VAL A 478 -8.44 -30.67 5.63
N GLU A 479 -8.72 -31.14 4.42
CA GLU A 479 -8.20 -32.39 3.89
C GLU A 479 -6.67 -32.34 3.75
N GLY A 480 -6.14 -31.28 3.16
CA GLY A 480 -4.70 -31.09 2.92
C GLY A 480 -3.86 -30.95 4.19
N LEU A 481 -4.45 -30.45 5.28
CA LEU A 481 -3.77 -30.28 6.56
C LEU A 481 -4.13 -31.38 7.59
N SER A 482 -4.89 -32.40 7.21
CA SER A 482 -5.37 -33.46 8.11
C SER A 482 -4.27 -34.22 8.88
N ASN A 483 -3.06 -34.32 8.32
CA ASN A 483 -1.90 -34.96 8.93
C ASN A 483 -0.92 -33.97 9.58
N ARG A 484 -1.30 -32.70 9.73
CA ARG A 484 -0.48 -31.63 10.31
C ARG A 484 -0.95 -31.29 11.73
N GLU A 485 -0.04 -30.78 12.55
CA GLU A 485 -0.35 -30.30 13.91
C GLU A 485 -0.99 -28.90 13.85
N VAL A 486 -2.23 -28.83 13.37
CA VAL A 486 -3.01 -27.59 13.23
C VAL A 486 -4.35 -27.68 13.95
N GLN A 487 -4.83 -26.55 14.43
CA GLN A 487 -6.21 -26.41 14.89
C GLN A 487 -7.01 -25.62 13.86
N ILE A 488 -8.07 -26.20 13.30
CA ILE A 488 -8.93 -25.51 12.33
C ILE A 488 -10.31 -25.24 12.93
N VAL A 489 -10.68 -23.96 13.01
CA VAL A 489 -11.99 -23.47 13.44
C VAL A 489 -12.67 -22.79 12.25
N GLY A 490 -13.59 -23.51 11.62
CA GLY A 490 -14.37 -23.03 10.49
C GLY A 490 -15.80 -22.60 10.88
N ARG A 491 -16.28 -21.49 10.31
CA ARG A 491 -17.71 -21.13 10.35
C ARG A 491 -18.20 -20.83 8.93
N GLY A 492 -19.23 -21.56 8.50
CA GLY A 492 -19.83 -21.43 7.18
C GLY A 492 -21.16 -20.69 7.20
N TRP A 493 -21.37 -19.78 6.25
CA TRP A 493 -22.65 -19.10 6.00
C TRP A 493 -23.19 -19.43 4.60
N THR A 494 -24.51 -19.49 4.46
CA THR A 494 -25.19 -19.66 3.16
C THR A 494 -25.10 -18.37 2.35
N GLY A 495 -25.00 -18.50 1.02
CA GLY A 495 -24.86 -17.39 0.08
C GLY A 495 -23.57 -17.46 -0.74
N ARG A 496 -23.51 -16.64 -1.78
CA ARG A 496 -22.35 -16.50 -2.66
C ARG A 496 -21.26 -15.62 -2.03
N HIS A 497 -20.11 -15.52 -2.68
CA HIS A 497 -18.94 -14.85 -2.14
C HIS A 497 -19.24 -13.41 -1.69
N MET A 498 -20.07 -12.67 -2.44
CA MET A 498 -20.39 -11.28 -2.12
C MET A 498 -21.56 -11.10 -1.14
N ASP A 499 -22.37 -12.13 -0.89
CA ASP A 499 -23.59 -12.00 -0.09
C ASP A 499 -23.31 -11.88 1.43
N GLY A 500 -22.20 -12.48 1.91
CA GLY A 500 -21.98 -12.71 3.36
C GLY A 500 -21.19 -11.65 4.13
N SER A 501 -20.80 -10.51 3.54
CA SER A 501 -19.84 -9.58 4.17
C SER A 501 -20.30 -9.03 5.54
N SER A 502 -21.61 -8.81 5.71
CA SER A 502 -22.20 -8.36 6.97
C SER A 502 -22.05 -9.35 8.13
N PHE A 503 -21.75 -10.62 7.84
CA PHE A 503 -21.56 -11.67 8.84
C PHE A 503 -20.10 -12.12 8.96
N THR A 504 -19.39 -12.25 7.83
CA THR A 504 -18.01 -12.74 7.82
C THR A 504 -17.03 -11.71 8.39
N VAL A 505 -17.22 -10.42 8.11
CA VAL A 505 -16.33 -9.36 8.61
C VAL A 505 -16.41 -9.23 10.14
N PRO A 506 -17.60 -9.13 10.77
CA PRO A 506 -17.68 -9.12 12.23
C PRO A 506 -17.12 -10.39 12.87
N TRP A 507 -17.32 -11.56 12.25
CA TRP A 507 -16.74 -12.81 12.76
C TRP A 507 -15.21 -12.78 12.71
N PHE A 508 -14.62 -12.34 11.59
CA PHE A 508 -13.18 -12.18 11.44
C PHE A 508 -12.59 -11.29 12.53
N LEU A 509 -13.21 -10.13 12.77
CA LEU A 509 -12.78 -9.19 13.82
C LEU A 509 -12.88 -9.80 15.21
N ASN A 510 -13.99 -10.49 15.48
CA ASN A 510 -14.16 -11.17 16.75
C ASN A 510 -13.10 -12.28 16.95
N GLN A 511 -12.68 -13.00 15.91
CA GLN A 511 -11.58 -13.98 16.07
C GLN A 511 -10.25 -13.27 16.34
N TYR A 512 -10.00 -12.14 15.68
CA TYR A 512 -8.84 -11.30 15.98
C TYR A 512 -8.81 -10.90 17.45
N GLN A 513 -9.90 -10.30 17.96
CA GLN A 513 -10.02 -9.90 19.35
C GLN A 513 -9.82 -11.09 20.29
N LYS A 514 -10.49 -12.22 20.05
CA LYS A 514 -10.33 -13.42 20.89
C LYS A 514 -8.89 -13.91 20.94
N VAL A 515 -8.20 -14.01 19.80
CA VAL A 515 -6.80 -14.45 19.77
C VAL A 515 -5.91 -13.47 20.54
N LEU A 516 -6.10 -12.17 20.32
CA LEU A 516 -5.34 -11.14 21.04
C LEU A 516 -5.57 -11.22 22.56
N GLU A 517 -6.82 -11.41 22.98
CA GLU A 517 -7.21 -11.54 24.39
C GLU A 517 -6.66 -12.82 25.04
N THR A 518 -6.95 -13.98 24.44
CA THR A 518 -6.67 -15.27 25.07
C THR A 518 -5.22 -15.67 25.01
N ASP A 519 -4.54 -15.34 23.90
CA ASP A 519 -3.21 -15.86 23.61
C ASP A 519 -2.11 -14.82 23.86
N PHE A 520 -2.44 -13.53 23.80
CA PHE A 520 -1.49 -12.42 23.98
C PHE A 520 -1.85 -11.48 25.14
N GLY A 521 -2.91 -11.75 25.90
CA GLY A 521 -3.31 -10.95 27.06
C GLY A 521 -3.76 -9.52 26.74
N ARG A 522 -4.18 -9.27 25.49
CA ARG A 522 -4.67 -7.97 25.01
C ARG A 522 -6.18 -7.87 25.16
N GLY A 523 -6.65 -7.65 26.40
CA GLY A 523 -8.06 -7.35 26.72
C GLY A 523 -8.57 -6.07 26.04
N GLU A 524 -9.90 -5.91 25.91
CA GLU A 524 -10.54 -4.64 25.50
C GLU A 524 -10.02 -3.47 26.37
N GLN A 525 -9.05 -2.71 25.85
CA GLN A 525 -8.85 -1.32 26.27
C GLN A 525 -9.91 -0.48 25.54
N LEU A 526 -11.10 -0.39 26.12
CA LEU A 526 -12.18 0.50 25.67
C LEU A 526 -11.83 1.99 25.84
#